data_AF-F4JZJ2-F1
#
_entry.id   AF-F4JZJ2-F1
#
_cell.length_a   1.000
_cell.length_b   1.000
_cell.length_c   1.000
_cell.angle_alpha   90.00
_cell.angle_beta   90.00
_cell.angle_gamma   90.00
#
_symmetry.space_group_name_H-M   'P 1'
#
loop_
_entity.id
_entity.type
_entity.pdbx_description
1 polymer ?
#
loop_
_entity_poly.entity_id
_entity_poly.type
_entity_poly.pdbx_seq_one_letter_code
_entity_poly.pdbx_strand_id
1 'polypeptide(L)'
;MRNSASSNKNNNKGQNDFAEMEYMNITVVTSNEPYGLFDSSNPFFYKRRTPKFNLTLGGVHSGHVQRGLRDPICISTSGKGNCRDGYTKETSGPDSVRVLVATRAKPSKNLNSELDREFYDHFLEVLNRPEETGRFHFSTQFLYYREELFIAELNNSRLGGKPVVFDMDMSAGDFLSLFYLLKVPVEIIDLKAVIVSPTGWANTATIDVVYDLLHMMGRDDIPVGLGDMFAINQSEPVFPSAGDCKYAKAVPQGCGGFLDSDTLYGLARDLPRSPRRYENSVAHGAPSDTDRPELRQPLALEVWQNLTKSVDEVSKITVLTNGPLTSLAKIISSDKNSSSIIKEVYIVGGHISRGKSDKGNIFTVPSNSYAEFNMFLDPLAAKTVLESGLNITLIPLATQREFSFQAMLNRLYSSTKTPEARFVKRLLTRLQALHQKQRRYMHMDMFLGEILGAIFLGGDHALLKPKMRTEYIKVIAEGDESKDGHILIDKLRGKQIKILERVDLRGCYESFASRLDDKKQSAVIGSFEEQRMKWNTPPSYKPITARIFH
;
A
#
# COMPACT_ATOMS: atom_id res chain seq x y z
N MET A 1 -10.13 32.83 -3.49
CA MET A 1 -10.08 34.30 -3.28
C MET A 1 -10.99 34.97 -4.32
N ARG A 2 -12.24 35.27 -3.97
CA ARG A 2 -13.03 36.20 -4.77
C ARG A 2 -12.48 37.59 -4.44
N ASN A 3 -11.83 38.26 -5.38
CA ASN A 3 -11.61 39.69 -5.24
C ASN A 3 -12.99 40.32 -5.08
N SER A 4 -13.21 40.98 -3.94
CA SER A 4 -14.46 41.63 -3.59
C SER A 4 -14.93 42.52 -4.76
N ALA A 5 -16.10 42.18 -5.33
CA ALA A 5 -16.58 42.73 -6.60
C ALA A 5 -17.15 44.16 -6.51
N SER A 6 -16.72 44.98 -5.55
CA SER A 6 -17.19 46.36 -5.42
C SER A 6 -16.21 47.23 -4.63
N SER A 7 -15.02 47.45 -5.18
CA SER A 7 -14.28 48.72 -5.07
C SER A 7 -13.00 48.62 -5.91
N ASN A 8 -12.77 49.58 -6.80
CA ASN A 8 -11.52 49.79 -7.54
C ASN A 8 -11.06 48.71 -8.53
N LYS A 9 -11.63 48.75 -9.74
CA LYS A 9 -11.09 48.11 -10.96
C LYS A 9 -9.71 48.66 -11.42
N ASN A 10 -9.06 49.56 -10.68
CA ASN A 10 -7.84 50.27 -11.14
C ASN A 10 -6.57 50.15 -10.25
N ASN A 11 -6.52 49.31 -9.22
CA ASN A 11 -5.27 49.02 -8.50
C ASN A 11 -4.63 47.68 -8.93
N ASN A 12 -4.23 47.59 -10.20
CA ASN A 12 -3.70 46.38 -10.85
C ASN A 12 -2.19 46.11 -10.63
N LYS A 13 -1.68 46.20 -9.40
CA LYS A 13 -0.27 45.80 -9.10
C LYS A 13 -0.14 44.89 -7.88
N GLY A 14 -0.91 43.80 -7.86
CA GLY A 14 -0.65 42.69 -6.92
C GLY A 14 -1.02 42.97 -5.47
N GLN A 15 -2.00 43.83 -5.19
CA GLN A 15 -2.52 44.01 -3.83
C GLN A 15 -3.41 42.82 -3.42
N ASN A 16 -3.39 42.46 -2.14
CA ASN A 16 -4.26 41.44 -1.54
C ASN A 16 -5.06 42.04 -0.39
N ASP A 17 -6.33 41.66 -0.24
CA ASP A 17 -7.21 42.23 0.81
C ASP A 17 -6.74 41.90 2.23
N PHE A 18 -6.02 40.80 2.41
CA PHE A 18 -5.65 40.20 3.69
C PHE A 18 -4.15 40.18 3.99
N ALA A 19 -3.30 40.46 3.00
CA ALA A 19 -1.86 40.41 3.14
C ALA A 19 -1.18 41.61 2.49
N GLU A 20 -0.04 42.00 3.05
CA GLU A 20 0.93 42.87 2.40
C GLU A 20 1.73 42.07 1.39
N MET A 21 1.91 42.64 0.21
CA MET A 21 2.45 41.95 -0.95
C MET A 21 3.74 42.65 -1.39
N GLU A 22 4.80 41.88 -1.57
CA GLU A 22 6.10 42.38 -2.00
C GLU A 22 6.66 41.49 -3.13
N TYR A 23 7.31 42.10 -4.12
CA TYR A 23 8.07 41.35 -5.11
C TYR A 23 9.44 40.99 -4.56
N MET A 24 9.69 39.70 -4.39
CA MET A 24 10.96 39.16 -3.91
C MET A 24 11.61 38.29 -4.99
N ASN A 25 12.94 38.33 -5.06
CA ASN A 25 13.69 37.39 -5.88
C ASN A 25 14.05 36.18 -5.01
N ILE A 26 13.43 35.04 -5.29
CA ILE A 26 13.59 33.83 -4.48
C ILE A 26 14.19 32.69 -5.28
N THR A 27 14.85 31.77 -4.58
CA THR A 27 15.29 30.49 -5.13
C THR A 27 14.94 29.35 -4.16
N VAL A 28 14.87 28.13 -4.66
CA VAL A 28 14.75 26.92 -3.83
C VAL A 28 16.14 26.38 -3.57
N VAL A 29 16.55 26.33 -2.31
CA VAL A 29 17.80 25.70 -1.89
C VAL A 29 17.63 24.20 -2.05
N THR A 30 18.39 23.60 -2.97
CA THR A 30 18.35 22.14 -3.20
C THR A 30 19.56 21.42 -2.63
N SER A 31 20.46 22.13 -1.95
CA SER A 31 21.68 21.60 -1.38
C SER A 31 22.27 22.52 -0.31
N ASN A 32 23.27 22.03 0.41
CA ASN A 32 23.81 22.62 1.63
C ASN A 32 25.26 23.04 1.46
N GLU A 33 25.65 24.14 2.11
CA GLU A 33 27.04 24.58 2.11
C GLU A 33 27.98 23.51 2.70
N PRO A 34 29.24 23.45 2.25
CA PRO A 34 29.86 24.33 1.24
C PRO A 34 29.44 23.97 -0.19
N TYR A 35 29.06 24.99 -0.97
CA TYR A 35 28.67 24.81 -2.38
C TYR A 35 29.90 24.55 -3.26
N GLY A 36 29.75 23.64 -4.24
CA GLY A 36 30.80 23.23 -5.16
C GLY A 36 31.71 22.10 -4.63
N LEU A 37 31.57 21.71 -3.35
CA LEU A 37 32.32 20.60 -2.77
C LEU A 37 31.63 19.26 -3.13
N PHE A 38 32.39 18.37 -3.76
CA PHE A 38 31.89 17.07 -4.21
C PHE A 38 32.00 16.02 -3.10
N ASP A 39 30.86 15.51 -2.62
CA ASP A 39 30.80 14.45 -1.61
C ASP A 39 29.93 13.25 -2.05
N SER A 40 29.62 13.17 -3.34
CA SER A 40 28.73 12.19 -4.00
C SER A 40 27.25 12.21 -3.61
N SER A 41 26.83 13.08 -2.68
CA SER A 41 25.43 13.17 -2.25
C SER A 41 24.51 13.80 -3.31
N ASN A 42 25.04 14.72 -4.12
CA ASN A 42 24.24 15.57 -5.01
C ASN A 42 24.10 14.98 -6.44
N PRO A 43 22.93 14.45 -6.82
CA PRO A 43 22.73 13.78 -8.11
C PRO A 43 22.69 14.74 -9.31
N PHE A 44 22.60 16.05 -9.08
CA PHE A 44 22.71 17.04 -10.15
C PHE A 44 24.14 17.16 -10.67
N PHE A 45 25.14 16.84 -9.84
CA PHE A 45 26.56 16.98 -10.15
C PHE A 45 27.31 15.64 -10.18
N TYR A 46 26.91 14.67 -9.36
CA TYR A 46 27.61 13.38 -9.22
C TYR A 46 27.69 12.60 -10.54
N LYS A 47 28.92 12.19 -10.91
CA LYS A 47 29.25 11.42 -12.13
C LYS A 47 28.74 12.04 -13.43
N ARG A 48 28.58 13.36 -13.50
CA ARG A 48 28.12 14.08 -14.69
C ARG A 48 29.22 15.00 -15.22
N ARG A 49 29.50 14.92 -16.53
CA ARG A 49 30.40 15.88 -17.21
C ARG A 49 29.79 17.29 -17.29
N THR A 50 28.48 17.35 -17.51
CA THR A 50 27.69 18.59 -17.46
C THR A 50 26.62 18.42 -16.37
N PRO A 51 26.53 19.34 -15.39
CA PRO A 51 25.49 19.28 -14.36
C PRO A 51 24.09 19.13 -14.96
N LYS A 52 23.22 18.37 -14.29
CA LYS A 52 21.81 18.22 -14.71
C LYS A 52 21.17 19.61 -14.74
N PHE A 53 20.40 19.91 -15.78
CA PHE A 53 19.80 21.23 -16.01
C PHE A 53 20.81 22.39 -16.21
N ASN A 54 22.08 22.10 -16.53
CA ASN A 54 23.14 23.11 -16.64
C ASN A 54 23.32 23.98 -15.38
N LEU A 55 23.09 23.40 -14.19
CA LEU A 55 23.23 24.12 -12.92
C LEU A 55 24.68 24.59 -12.68
N THR A 56 24.81 25.80 -12.12
CA THR A 56 26.10 26.43 -11.84
C THR A 56 26.85 25.73 -10.70
N LEU A 57 28.11 25.36 -10.94
CA LEU A 57 29.00 24.85 -9.88
C LEU A 57 29.39 25.99 -8.92
N GLY A 58 29.29 25.75 -7.61
CA GLY A 58 29.43 26.79 -6.57
C GLY A 58 28.13 27.53 -6.25
N GLY A 59 27.04 27.30 -6.98
CA GLY A 59 25.72 27.86 -6.67
C GLY A 59 24.97 27.09 -5.58
N VAL A 60 23.80 27.62 -5.16
CA VAL A 60 22.93 27.06 -4.10
C VAL A 60 22.43 25.62 -4.35
N HIS A 61 22.61 25.14 -5.58
CA HIS A 61 22.23 23.80 -6.01
C HIS A 61 23.39 22.79 -6.00
N SER A 62 24.62 23.22 -5.70
CA SER A 62 25.86 22.46 -5.93
C SER A 62 26.59 21.99 -4.67
N GLY A 63 25.91 21.94 -3.54
CA GLY A 63 26.45 21.48 -2.26
C GLY A 63 25.98 20.09 -1.85
N HIS A 64 26.08 19.78 -0.55
CA HIS A 64 25.64 18.52 0.05
C HIS A 64 24.11 18.38 0.02
N VAL A 65 23.59 17.21 -0.34
CA VAL A 65 22.15 16.89 -0.25
C VAL A 65 21.96 15.90 0.88
N GLN A 66 20.98 16.14 1.77
CA GLN A 66 20.73 15.25 2.90
C GLN A 66 20.48 13.82 2.40
N ARG A 67 21.28 12.85 2.86
CA ARG A 67 21.17 11.45 2.40
C ARG A 67 20.25 10.59 3.26
N GLY A 68 19.86 11.06 4.44
CA GLY A 68 18.98 10.34 5.35
C GLY A 68 18.70 11.10 6.64
N LEU A 69 17.87 10.52 7.50
CA LEU A 69 17.43 11.13 8.76
C LEU A 69 18.59 11.44 9.71
N ARG A 70 19.66 10.64 9.66
CA ARG A 70 20.87 10.80 10.46
C ARG A 70 22.09 11.29 9.69
N ASP A 71 21.91 12.04 8.60
CA ASP A 71 23.06 12.57 7.87
C ASP A 71 23.96 13.41 8.81
N PRO A 72 25.22 13.01 9.08
CA PRO A 72 26.08 13.71 10.03
C PRO A 72 26.35 15.16 9.67
N ILE A 73 26.27 15.52 8.37
CA ILE A 73 26.45 16.91 7.92
C ILE A 73 25.25 17.76 8.35
N CYS A 74 24.06 17.17 8.38
CA CYS A 74 22.82 17.85 8.72
C CYS A 74 22.54 17.92 10.22
N ILE A 75 23.10 17.00 11.01
CA ILE A 75 22.95 16.99 12.47
C ILE A 75 23.78 18.12 13.09
N SER A 76 23.13 18.91 13.95
CA SER A 76 23.78 19.99 14.70
C SER A 76 23.68 19.75 16.20
N THR A 77 24.69 20.19 16.95
CA THR A 77 24.66 20.23 18.42
C THR A 77 23.79 21.39 18.95
N SER A 78 23.44 22.36 18.10
CA SER A 78 22.67 23.56 18.49
C SER A 78 21.14 23.34 18.58
N GLY A 79 20.66 22.13 18.31
CA GLY A 79 19.23 21.79 18.24
C GLY A 79 18.55 22.17 16.91
N LYS A 80 19.17 23.00 16.07
CA LYS A 80 18.70 23.33 14.72
C LYS A 80 19.57 22.63 13.67
N GLY A 81 18.97 21.82 12.80
CA GLY A 81 19.70 21.13 11.73
C GLY A 81 20.49 22.11 10.84
N ASN A 82 21.66 21.69 10.37
CA ASN A 82 22.53 22.51 9.50
C ASN A 82 21.99 22.58 8.07
N CYS A 83 21.27 21.54 7.65
CA CYS A 83 20.75 21.41 6.30
C CYS A 83 19.47 22.24 6.07
N ARG A 84 19.42 22.85 4.89
CA ARG A 84 18.42 23.77 4.37
C ARG A 84 17.93 23.34 2.98
N ASP A 85 18.23 22.15 2.51
CA ASP A 85 17.63 21.60 1.31
C ASP A 85 16.09 21.54 1.47
N GLY A 86 15.39 22.08 0.46
CA GLY A 86 13.95 22.35 0.51
C GLY A 86 13.56 23.75 0.97
N TYR A 87 14.48 24.56 1.53
CA TYR A 87 14.16 25.93 1.94
C TYR A 87 14.00 26.86 0.74
N THR A 88 13.14 27.86 0.88
CA THR A 88 13.12 29.02 -0.01
C THR A 88 14.02 30.12 0.55
N LYS A 89 14.88 30.71 -0.28
CA LYS A 89 15.83 31.76 0.12
C LYS A 89 15.75 32.94 -0.84
N GLU A 90 15.80 34.16 -0.31
CA GLU A 90 15.94 35.36 -1.14
C GLU A 90 17.35 35.46 -1.72
N THR A 91 17.46 35.72 -3.03
CA THR A 91 18.73 35.90 -3.73
C THR A 91 18.54 36.71 -5.01
N SER A 92 19.55 37.47 -5.41
CA SER A 92 19.56 38.27 -6.64
C SER A 92 20.30 37.60 -7.81
N GLY A 93 20.72 36.34 -7.65
CA GLY A 93 21.45 35.59 -8.66
C GLY A 93 20.61 35.19 -9.89
N PRO A 94 21.26 34.68 -10.95
CA PRO A 94 20.57 34.24 -12.18
C PRO A 94 19.58 33.08 -11.95
N ASP A 95 19.76 32.30 -10.89
CA ASP A 95 18.87 31.19 -10.50
C ASP A 95 17.66 31.66 -9.65
N SER A 96 17.47 32.98 -9.50
CA SER A 96 16.31 33.53 -8.80
C SER A 96 15.12 33.73 -9.73
N VAL A 97 13.92 33.55 -9.17
CA VAL A 97 12.66 33.88 -9.83
C VAL A 97 12.01 35.02 -9.04
N ARG A 98 11.57 36.05 -9.76
CA ARG A 98 10.82 37.16 -9.16
C ARG A 98 9.38 36.71 -8.91
N VAL A 99 8.99 36.62 -7.64
CA VAL A 99 7.67 36.18 -7.20
C VAL A 99 7.01 37.26 -6.36
N LEU A 100 5.69 37.40 -6.47
CA LEU A 100 4.89 38.26 -5.60
C LEU A 100 4.53 37.46 -4.33
N VAL A 101 5.09 37.85 -3.19
CA VAL A 101 5.02 37.12 -1.92
C VAL A 101 4.11 37.87 -0.95
N ALA A 102 3.24 37.14 -0.26
CA ALA A 102 2.50 37.65 0.90
C ALA A 102 3.43 37.67 2.13
N THR A 103 3.98 38.83 2.47
CA THR A 103 5.06 38.95 3.49
C THR A 103 4.52 39.04 4.90
N ARG A 104 3.34 39.65 5.07
CA ARG A 104 2.68 39.84 6.35
C ARG A 104 1.18 39.79 6.16
N ALA A 105 0.50 39.08 7.06
CA ALA A 105 -0.95 39.18 7.18
C ALA A 105 -1.33 40.55 7.75
N LYS A 106 -2.30 41.23 7.13
CA LYS A 106 -2.79 42.52 7.58
C LYS A 106 -3.46 42.40 8.96
N PRO A 107 -3.30 43.39 9.85
CA PRO A 107 -4.00 43.41 11.12
C PRO A 107 -5.52 43.45 10.89
N SER A 108 -6.29 42.91 11.84
CA SER A 108 -7.75 43.01 11.77
C SER A 108 -8.19 44.48 11.75
N LYS A 109 -9.16 44.81 10.89
CA LYS A 109 -9.83 46.11 10.92
C LYS A 109 -10.76 46.25 12.13
N ASN A 110 -11.18 45.13 12.72
CA ASN A 110 -12.01 45.11 13.90
C ASN A 110 -11.13 45.19 15.16
N LEU A 111 -10.94 46.40 15.69
CA LEU A 111 -10.14 46.66 16.90
C LEU A 111 -10.68 45.97 18.16
N ASN A 112 -11.92 45.46 18.14
CA ASN A 112 -12.54 44.75 19.25
C ASN A 112 -12.44 43.21 19.10
N SER A 113 -11.94 42.69 17.98
CA SER A 113 -11.77 41.25 17.78
C SER A 113 -10.52 40.77 18.54
N GLU A 114 -10.63 39.64 19.25
CA GLU A 114 -9.46 38.93 19.78
C GLU A 114 -8.59 38.36 18.64
N LEU A 115 -9.14 38.23 17.44
CA LEU A 115 -8.45 37.75 16.25
C LEU A 115 -7.69 38.90 15.59
N ASP A 116 -6.37 38.90 15.78
CA ASP A 116 -5.49 40.02 15.45
C ASP A 116 -5.10 40.13 13.95
N ARG A 117 -5.63 39.27 13.08
CA ARG A 117 -5.42 39.28 11.62
C ARG A 117 -6.75 39.30 10.87
N GLU A 118 -6.85 40.15 9.85
CA GLU A 118 -8.07 40.35 9.04
C GLU A 118 -8.60 39.05 8.42
N PHE A 119 -7.72 38.10 8.06
CA PHE A 119 -8.16 36.87 7.40
C PHE A 119 -8.85 35.89 8.34
N TYR A 120 -8.68 35.98 9.67
CA TYR A 120 -9.31 35.05 10.60
C TYR A 120 -10.82 35.23 10.64
N ASP A 121 -11.28 36.47 10.83
CA ASP A 121 -12.71 36.81 10.84
C ASP A 121 -13.37 36.37 9.52
N HIS A 122 -12.72 36.67 8.39
CA HIS A 122 -13.21 36.27 7.08
C HIS A 122 -13.19 34.74 6.87
N PHE A 123 -12.18 34.03 7.39
CA PHE A 123 -12.11 32.57 7.32
C PHE A 123 -13.25 31.92 8.11
N LEU A 124 -13.50 32.38 9.34
CA LEU A 124 -14.60 31.90 10.17
C LEU A 124 -15.97 32.27 9.60
N GLU A 125 -16.11 33.47 9.05
CA GLU A 125 -17.32 33.88 8.34
C GLU A 125 -17.63 32.89 7.20
N VAL A 126 -16.63 32.55 6.38
CA VAL A 126 -16.79 31.58 5.28
C VAL A 126 -17.14 30.19 5.80
N LEU A 127 -16.47 29.69 6.85
CA LEU A 127 -16.77 28.38 7.42
C LEU A 127 -18.17 28.29 8.03
N ASN A 128 -18.68 29.39 8.60
CA ASN A 128 -20.00 29.45 9.22
C ASN A 128 -21.13 29.75 8.23
N ARG A 129 -20.83 30.04 6.96
CA ARG A 129 -21.87 30.25 5.94
C ARG A 129 -22.68 28.97 5.74
N PRO A 130 -24.01 29.01 5.88
CA PRO A 130 -24.87 27.84 5.62
C PRO A 130 -24.64 27.24 4.23
N GLU A 131 -24.28 28.04 3.22
CA GLU A 131 -24.03 27.57 1.85
C GLU A 131 -22.71 26.77 1.70
N GLU A 132 -21.76 26.97 2.61
CA GLU A 132 -20.43 26.35 2.67
C GLU A 132 -20.38 25.19 3.68
N THR A 133 -21.49 24.86 4.34
CA THR A 133 -21.60 23.67 5.19
C THR A 133 -21.15 22.44 4.40
N GLY A 134 -20.27 21.62 5.00
CA GLY A 134 -19.76 20.41 4.37
C GLY A 134 -20.88 19.55 3.82
N ARG A 135 -21.06 19.55 2.49
CA ARG A 135 -22.21 18.89 1.82
C ARG A 135 -22.13 17.37 1.79
N PHE A 136 -21.05 16.79 2.30
CA PHE A 136 -20.68 15.40 2.01
C PHE A 136 -20.49 14.57 3.27
N HIS A 137 -21.56 14.42 4.06
CA HIS A 137 -21.66 13.34 5.05
C HIS A 137 -22.75 12.35 4.63
N PHE A 138 -22.47 11.04 4.63
CA PHE A 138 -23.43 10.06 4.12
C PHE A 138 -24.78 10.11 4.84
N SER A 139 -24.80 10.35 6.16
CA SER A 139 -26.06 10.51 6.92
C SER A 139 -26.90 11.72 6.50
N THR A 140 -26.28 12.73 5.88
CA THR A 140 -26.98 13.93 5.36
C THR A 140 -27.33 13.79 3.88
N GLN A 141 -26.58 13.00 3.14
CA GLN A 141 -26.77 12.80 1.70
C GLN A 141 -27.82 11.76 1.36
N PHE A 142 -27.95 10.74 2.21
CA PHE A 142 -28.83 9.61 1.97
C PHE A 142 -29.84 9.49 3.09
N LEU A 143 -31.12 9.66 2.75
CA LEU A 143 -32.23 9.74 3.70
C LEU A 143 -32.34 8.52 4.63
N TYR A 144 -31.92 7.34 4.16
CA TYR A 144 -31.94 6.09 4.90
C TYR A 144 -30.53 5.52 5.09
N TYR A 145 -29.53 6.39 5.20
CA TYR A 145 -28.17 5.98 5.56
C TYR A 145 -28.19 5.15 6.83
N ARG A 146 -27.43 4.06 6.80
CA ARG A 146 -27.22 3.18 7.94
C ARG A 146 -25.92 2.45 7.76
N GLU A 147 -25.27 2.19 8.88
CA GLU A 147 -24.08 1.36 8.93
C GLU A 147 -24.50 -0.07 9.23
N GLU A 148 -24.08 -0.96 8.34
CA GLU A 148 -24.36 -2.39 8.45
C GLU A 148 -23.02 -3.10 8.37
N LEU A 149 -22.78 -4.04 9.28
CA LEU A 149 -21.69 -5.00 9.13
C LEU A 149 -22.27 -6.29 8.59
N PHE A 150 -21.77 -6.75 7.45
CA PHE A 150 -22.17 -8.00 6.84
C PHE A 150 -21.24 -9.11 7.32
N ILE A 151 -21.75 -9.91 8.25
CA ILE A 151 -21.04 -11.02 8.88
C ILE A 151 -21.67 -12.31 8.37
N ALA A 152 -20.89 -13.15 7.69
CA ALA A 152 -21.36 -14.46 7.29
C ALA A 152 -21.43 -15.39 8.52
N GLU A 153 -22.60 -15.96 8.81
CA GLU A 153 -22.77 -16.99 9.84
C GLU A 153 -22.23 -18.34 9.36
N LEU A 154 -20.92 -18.44 9.22
CA LEU A 154 -20.23 -19.67 8.80
C LEU A 154 -19.99 -20.63 9.99
N ASN A 155 -20.32 -20.22 11.22
CA ASN A 155 -20.02 -20.95 12.46
C ASN A 155 -20.65 -22.35 12.58
N ASN A 156 -21.69 -22.67 11.80
CA ASN A 156 -22.24 -24.03 11.78
C ASN A 156 -21.38 -25.03 11.02
N SER A 157 -20.30 -24.56 10.40
CA SER A 157 -19.36 -25.41 9.72
C SER A 157 -18.23 -25.87 10.65
N ARG A 158 -18.39 -27.06 11.22
CA ARG A 158 -17.23 -27.93 11.53
C ARG A 158 -16.47 -28.35 10.25
N LEU A 159 -16.48 -27.55 9.17
CA LEU A 159 -16.22 -28.01 7.80
C LEU A 159 -14.75 -28.26 7.47
N GLY A 160 -13.84 -28.23 8.44
CA GLY A 160 -12.50 -28.81 8.27
C GLY A 160 -11.64 -28.17 7.17
N GLY A 161 -12.04 -26.99 6.67
CA GLY A 161 -11.24 -26.21 5.74
C GLY A 161 -9.91 -25.84 6.36
N LYS A 162 -8.87 -25.71 5.53
CA LYS A 162 -7.54 -25.30 5.98
C LYS A 162 -7.63 -23.88 6.55
N PRO A 163 -7.25 -23.63 7.83
CA PRO A 163 -7.20 -22.29 8.38
C PRO A 163 -6.08 -21.50 7.68
N VAL A 164 -6.41 -20.37 7.06
CA VAL A 164 -5.47 -19.56 6.28
C VAL A 164 -5.37 -18.16 6.85
N VAL A 165 -4.14 -17.67 7.00
CA VAL A 165 -3.83 -16.24 7.16
C VAL A 165 -3.20 -15.76 5.86
N PHE A 166 -3.74 -14.69 5.31
CA PHE A 166 -3.22 -14.10 4.07
C PHE A 166 -2.50 -12.77 4.37
N ASP A 167 -1.18 -12.75 4.19
CA ASP A 167 -0.29 -11.58 4.33
C ASP A 167 -0.06 -10.97 2.94
N MET A 168 -0.45 -9.73 2.74
CA MET A 168 -0.53 -9.07 1.44
C MET A 168 0.02 -7.64 1.52
N ASP A 169 0.59 -7.08 0.46
CA ASP A 169 1.07 -5.70 0.43
C ASP A 169 0.14 -4.72 -0.31
N MET A 170 -1.08 -5.18 -0.58
CA MET A 170 -2.16 -4.40 -1.18
C MET A 170 -1.84 -3.95 -2.62
N SER A 171 -1.01 -4.71 -3.33
CA SER A 171 -0.89 -4.61 -4.79
C SER A 171 -2.23 -4.90 -5.49
N ALA A 172 -2.33 -4.60 -6.79
CA ALA A 172 -3.50 -5.00 -7.56
C ALA A 172 -3.71 -6.52 -7.60
N GLY A 173 -2.63 -7.32 -7.64
CA GLY A 173 -2.70 -8.79 -7.67
C GLY A 173 -3.18 -9.38 -6.35
N ASP A 174 -2.97 -8.68 -5.24
CA ASP A 174 -3.46 -9.07 -3.92
C ASP A 174 -4.97 -8.94 -3.78
N PHE A 175 -5.55 -7.88 -4.32
CA PHE A 175 -7.01 -7.76 -4.38
C PHE A 175 -7.63 -8.87 -5.25
N LEU A 176 -7.00 -9.24 -6.37
CA LEU A 176 -7.43 -10.38 -7.19
C LEU A 176 -7.35 -11.70 -6.42
N SER A 177 -6.26 -11.89 -5.67
CA SER A 177 -6.02 -13.05 -4.83
C SER A 177 -7.05 -13.14 -3.70
N LEU A 178 -7.36 -12.01 -3.06
CA LEU A 178 -8.35 -11.94 -1.99
C LEU A 178 -9.75 -12.27 -2.50
N PHE A 179 -10.18 -11.71 -3.64
CA PHE A 179 -11.42 -12.13 -4.27
C PHE A 179 -11.43 -13.63 -4.50
N TYR A 180 -10.39 -14.21 -5.10
CA TYR A 180 -10.33 -15.66 -5.32
C TYR A 180 -10.47 -16.47 -4.03
N LEU A 181 -9.71 -16.14 -2.98
CA LEU A 181 -9.75 -16.82 -1.69
C LEU A 181 -11.15 -16.78 -1.05
N LEU A 182 -11.82 -15.62 -1.09
CA LEU A 182 -13.17 -15.45 -0.55
C LEU A 182 -14.24 -16.22 -1.34
N LYS A 183 -13.94 -16.59 -2.59
CA LYS A 183 -14.79 -17.44 -3.43
C LYS A 183 -14.54 -18.92 -3.22
N VAL A 184 -13.39 -19.32 -2.68
CA VAL A 184 -13.09 -20.72 -2.38
C VAL A 184 -14.05 -21.20 -1.29
N PRO A 185 -14.67 -22.39 -1.45
CA PRO A 185 -15.58 -22.94 -0.46
C PRO A 185 -14.90 -23.07 0.90
N VAL A 186 -15.61 -22.72 1.97
CA VAL A 186 -15.09 -22.71 3.34
C VAL A 186 -14.64 -24.09 3.82
N GLU A 187 -15.15 -25.15 3.19
CA GLU A 187 -14.74 -26.54 3.38
C GLU A 187 -13.32 -26.83 2.87
N ILE A 188 -12.78 -25.96 2.01
CA ILE A 188 -11.43 -26.09 1.43
C ILE A 188 -10.49 -25.09 2.12
N ILE A 189 -10.87 -23.81 2.15
CA ILE A 189 -10.11 -22.73 2.79
C ILE A 189 -11.01 -21.98 3.74
N ASP A 190 -10.56 -21.89 4.99
CA ASP A 190 -11.13 -21.01 5.99
C ASP A 190 -10.18 -19.81 6.17
N LEU A 191 -10.47 -18.70 5.48
CA LEU A 191 -9.69 -17.47 5.58
C LEU A 191 -9.96 -16.81 6.94
N LYS A 192 -9.03 -17.00 7.88
CA LYS A 192 -9.12 -16.58 9.27
C LYS A 192 -8.76 -15.12 9.49
N ALA A 193 -7.83 -14.60 8.71
CA ALA A 193 -7.38 -13.23 8.81
C ALA A 193 -6.67 -12.76 7.55
N VAL A 194 -6.68 -11.45 7.37
CA VAL A 194 -5.80 -10.75 6.45
C VAL A 194 -4.79 -9.96 7.27
N ILE A 195 -3.53 -9.98 6.86
CA ILE A 195 -2.50 -9.08 7.34
C ILE A 195 -2.10 -8.20 6.16
N VAL A 196 -2.07 -6.90 6.36
CA VAL A 196 -1.60 -5.96 5.34
C VAL A 196 -0.21 -5.45 5.70
N SER A 197 0.69 -5.42 4.72
CA SER A 197 2.10 -5.07 4.89
C SER A 197 2.41 -3.79 4.08
N PRO A 198 2.42 -2.61 4.72
CA PRO A 198 2.69 -1.32 4.07
C PRO A 198 4.13 -1.15 3.57
N THR A 199 5.00 -2.14 3.81
CA THR A 199 6.38 -2.18 3.28
C THR A 199 6.45 -2.52 1.80
N GLY A 200 5.32 -2.86 1.17
CA GLY A 200 5.25 -3.20 -0.25
C GLY A 200 4.63 -2.12 -1.13
N TRP A 201 3.64 -2.49 -1.94
CA TRP A 201 3.14 -1.66 -3.06
C TRP A 201 2.10 -0.60 -2.72
N ALA A 202 1.58 -0.54 -1.49
CA ALA A 202 0.61 0.47 -1.08
C ALA A 202 0.85 1.01 0.34
N ASN A 203 0.37 2.22 0.60
CA ASN A 203 0.41 2.87 1.90
C ASN A 203 -0.66 2.32 2.86
N THR A 204 -0.54 2.70 4.13
CA THR A 204 -1.40 2.22 5.23
C THR A 204 -2.88 2.49 5.04
N ALA A 205 -3.22 3.67 4.51
CA ALA A 205 -4.59 4.10 4.29
C ALA A 205 -5.34 3.20 3.29
N THR A 206 -4.62 2.43 2.47
CA THR A 206 -5.18 1.49 1.48
C THR A 206 -5.92 0.33 2.14
N ILE A 207 -5.75 0.10 3.45
CA ILE A 207 -6.53 -0.87 4.21
C ILE A 207 -8.06 -0.62 4.13
N ASP A 208 -8.48 0.64 3.92
CA ASP A 208 -9.89 0.97 3.69
C ASP A 208 -10.45 0.22 2.45
N VAL A 209 -9.62 0.02 1.42
CA VAL A 209 -10.00 -0.74 0.21
C VAL A 209 -10.16 -2.23 0.53
N VAL A 210 -9.37 -2.76 1.45
CA VAL A 210 -9.49 -4.14 1.95
C VAL A 210 -10.81 -4.29 2.72
N TYR A 211 -11.16 -3.32 3.57
CA TYR A 211 -12.45 -3.30 4.26
C TYR A 211 -13.63 -3.20 3.29
N ASP A 212 -13.56 -2.30 2.32
CA ASP A 212 -14.59 -2.13 1.29
C ASP A 212 -14.80 -3.44 0.48
N LEU A 213 -13.72 -4.18 0.18
CA LEU A 213 -13.79 -5.50 -0.47
C LEU A 213 -14.41 -6.57 0.44
N LEU A 214 -13.97 -6.68 1.68
CA LEU A 214 -14.53 -7.64 2.63
C LEU A 214 -16.03 -7.37 2.86
N HIS A 215 -16.39 -6.10 2.96
CA HIS A 215 -17.77 -5.65 3.09
C HIS A 215 -18.61 -6.02 1.85
N MET A 216 -18.08 -5.80 0.64
CA MET A 216 -18.68 -6.28 -0.62
C MET A 216 -18.99 -7.78 -0.56
N MET A 217 -18.03 -8.57 -0.09
CA MET A 217 -18.12 -10.03 -0.03
C MET A 217 -18.91 -10.56 1.19
N GLY A 218 -19.41 -9.68 2.06
CA GLY A 218 -20.15 -10.08 3.26
C GLY A 218 -19.28 -10.77 4.31
N ARG A 219 -18.01 -10.37 4.37
CA ARG A 219 -16.97 -10.98 5.22
C ARG A 219 -16.33 -9.97 6.17
N ASP A 220 -17.15 -9.08 6.75
CA ASP A 220 -16.71 -8.15 7.80
C ASP A 220 -16.26 -8.89 9.08
N ASP A 221 -16.52 -10.21 9.19
CA ASP A 221 -16.02 -11.09 10.25
C ASP A 221 -14.51 -11.28 10.23
N ILE A 222 -13.86 -11.09 9.07
CA ILE A 222 -12.42 -11.33 8.93
C ILE A 222 -11.64 -10.16 9.55
N PRO A 223 -10.79 -10.40 10.58
CA PRO A 223 -9.90 -9.38 11.11
C PRO A 223 -8.81 -9.03 10.07
N VAL A 224 -8.49 -7.73 10.00
CA VAL A 224 -7.41 -7.22 9.14
C VAL A 224 -6.37 -6.57 10.01
N GLY A 225 -5.18 -7.17 10.11
CA GLY A 225 -4.08 -6.70 10.94
C GLY A 225 -3.12 -5.81 10.16
N LEU A 226 -2.76 -4.66 10.73
CA LEU A 226 -1.78 -3.74 10.15
C LEU A 226 -0.35 -4.14 10.54
N GLY A 227 0.48 -4.47 9.55
CA GLY A 227 1.91 -4.71 9.71
C GLY A 227 2.71 -3.43 9.97
N ASP A 228 4.01 -3.59 10.20
CA ASP A 228 4.93 -2.47 10.42
C ASP A 228 5.07 -1.62 9.15
N MET A 229 5.26 -0.30 9.33
CA MET A 229 5.39 0.66 8.23
C MET A 229 6.71 0.59 7.47
N PHE A 230 7.73 0.06 8.14
CA PHE A 230 9.10 0.04 7.64
C PHE A 230 9.64 -1.38 7.71
N ALA A 231 10.53 -1.69 6.77
CA ALA A 231 11.27 -2.94 6.79
C ALA A 231 12.05 -3.10 8.11
N ILE A 232 12.40 -4.35 8.46
CA ILE A 232 13.09 -4.63 9.72
C ILE A 232 14.37 -3.79 9.82
N ASN A 233 14.54 -3.13 10.98
CA ASN A 233 15.65 -2.23 11.28
C ASN A 233 15.73 -0.99 10.36
N GLN A 234 14.60 -0.55 9.78
CA GLN A 234 14.52 0.72 9.03
C GLN A 234 13.73 1.81 9.77
N SER A 235 12.97 1.50 10.81
CA SER A 235 12.33 2.51 11.67
C SER A 235 13.38 3.31 12.46
N GLU A 236 13.17 4.62 12.64
CA GLU A 236 14.03 5.42 13.51
C GLU A 236 13.84 5.05 14.98
N PRO A 237 14.90 4.70 15.72
CA PRO A 237 14.78 4.26 17.12
C PRO A 237 14.17 5.31 18.05
N VAL A 238 14.37 6.60 17.76
CA VAL A 238 13.89 7.72 18.61
C VAL A 238 12.51 8.19 18.18
N PHE A 239 12.13 7.98 16.92
CA PHE A 239 10.84 8.39 16.37
C PHE A 239 10.34 7.32 15.38
N PRO A 240 9.74 6.22 15.86
CA PRO A 240 9.40 5.06 15.02
C PRO A 240 8.38 5.33 13.91
N SER A 241 7.67 6.47 13.98
CA SER A 241 6.78 6.94 12.92
C SER A 241 7.55 7.44 11.68
N ALA A 242 8.85 7.69 11.80
CA ALA A 242 9.75 7.89 10.67
C ALA A 242 10.68 6.68 10.50
N GLY A 243 11.26 6.56 9.30
CA GLY A 243 12.19 5.49 8.98
C GLY A 243 12.93 5.76 7.68
N ASP A 244 13.94 4.94 7.44
CA ASP A 244 14.69 4.93 6.20
C ASP A 244 13.81 4.36 5.06
N CYS A 245 13.85 5.02 3.92
CA CYS A 245 13.17 4.60 2.70
C CYS A 245 14.06 3.78 1.77
N LYS A 246 15.23 3.32 2.24
CA LYS A 246 16.27 2.64 1.47
C LYS A 246 15.73 1.62 0.47
N TYR A 247 14.85 0.73 0.90
CA TYR A 247 14.22 -0.27 0.03
C TYR A 247 12.88 0.21 -0.53
N ALA A 248 12.04 0.87 0.28
CA ALA A 248 10.72 1.35 -0.11
C ALA A 248 10.75 2.31 -1.32
N LYS A 249 11.84 3.07 -1.51
CA LYS A 249 12.04 3.96 -2.67
C LYS A 249 12.09 3.21 -4.02
N ALA A 250 12.26 1.89 -4.00
CA ALA A 250 12.19 1.06 -5.20
C ALA A 250 10.75 0.97 -5.75
N VAL A 251 9.72 1.14 -4.92
CA VAL A 251 8.35 1.26 -5.42
C VAL A 251 8.16 2.66 -6.01
N PRO A 252 7.75 2.79 -7.28
CA PRO A 252 7.46 4.09 -7.86
C PRO A 252 6.40 4.86 -7.07
N GLN A 253 6.49 6.19 -7.01
CA GLN A 253 5.43 6.99 -6.39
C GLN A 253 4.12 6.98 -7.21
N GLY A 254 4.22 6.84 -8.53
CA GLY A 254 3.07 6.63 -9.42
C GLY A 254 3.50 5.90 -10.67
N CYS A 255 2.63 5.83 -11.68
CA CYS A 255 2.87 5.05 -12.90
C CYS A 255 2.98 3.53 -12.65
N GLY A 256 2.10 2.98 -11.81
CA GLY A 256 2.08 1.58 -11.41
C GLY A 256 2.60 1.32 -9.99
N GLY A 257 2.93 2.37 -9.23
CA GLY A 257 3.33 2.29 -7.83
C GLY A 257 2.31 2.90 -6.87
N PHE A 258 2.75 3.53 -5.78
CA PHE A 258 1.90 3.92 -4.63
C PHE A 258 0.58 4.62 -5.02
N LEU A 259 0.62 5.73 -5.77
CA LEU A 259 -0.59 6.48 -6.13
C LEU A 259 -1.62 5.65 -6.90
N ASP A 260 -1.15 4.71 -7.72
CA ASP A 260 -2.04 3.84 -8.49
C ASP A 260 -2.54 2.68 -7.60
N SER A 261 -1.68 2.03 -6.82
CA SER A 261 -2.07 0.96 -5.89
C SER A 261 -3.02 1.43 -4.78
N ASP A 262 -2.75 2.60 -4.18
CA ASP A 262 -3.56 3.19 -3.09
C ASP A 262 -5.00 3.47 -3.48
N THR A 263 -5.26 3.60 -4.79
CA THR A 263 -6.60 3.87 -5.32
C THR A 263 -7.19 2.66 -6.07
N LEU A 264 -6.50 1.52 -6.04
CA LEU A 264 -6.75 0.34 -6.87
C LEU A 264 -6.95 0.75 -8.33
N TYR A 265 -6.01 1.55 -8.84
CA TYR A 265 -6.00 2.15 -10.17
C TYR A 265 -7.26 2.97 -10.44
N GLY A 266 -7.76 3.69 -9.42
CA GLY A 266 -8.99 4.46 -9.44
C GLY A 266 -10.29 3.66 -9.40
N LEU A 267 -10.25 2.35 -9.10
CA LEU A 267 -11.44 1.50 -8.95
C LEU A 267 -11.87 1.28 -7.50
N ALA A 268 -11.05 1.68 -6.51
CA ALA A 268 -11.44 1.57 -5.10
C ALA A 268 -12.76 2.29 -4.79
N ARG A 269 -13.05 3.40 -5.50
CA ARG A 269 -14.31 4.16 -5.35
C ARG A 269 -15.57 3.42 -5.81
N ASP A 270 -15.42 2.34 -6.58
CA ASP A 270 -16.54 1.56 -7.09
C ASP A 270 -16.96 0.46 -6.10
N LEU A 271 -16.12 0.17 -5.10
CA LEU A 271 -16.42 -0.75 -4.02
C LEU A 271 -17.40 -0.08 -3.03
N PRO A 272 -18.30 -0.86 -2.42
CA PRO A 272 -19.16 -0.39 -1.33
C PRO A 272 -18.30 0.06 -0.14
N ARG A 273 -18.82 0.99 0.66
CA ARG A 273 -18.14 1.55 1.84
C ARG A 273 -18.42 0.72 3.07
N SER A 274 -17.38 0.14 3.64
CA SER A 274 -17.46 -0.50 4.96
C SER A 274 -17.57 0.58 6.04
N PRO A 275 -18.34 0.33 7.13
CA PRO A 275 -18.24 1.10 8.36
C PRO A 275 -16.86 0.99 9.01
N ARG A 276 -16.09 -0.08 8.72
CA ARG A 276 -14.71 -0.24 9.20
C ARG A 276 -13.80 0.69 8.41
N ARG A 277 -13.01 1.51 9.12
CA ARG A 277 -12.05 2.46 8.54
C ARG A 277 -10.70 2.34 9.24
N TYR A 278 -9.65 2.78 8.57
CA TYR A 278 -8.35 2.99 9.18
C TYR A 278 -8.42 4.07 10.26
N GLU A 279 -8.38 3.65 11.52
CA GLU A 279 -8.37 4.54 12.67
C GLU A 279 -7.12 4.32 13.52
N ASN A 280 -6.35 5.40 13.75
CA ASN A 280 -5.13 5.36 14.53
C ASN A 280 -5.40 5.11 16.02
N SER A 281 -4.48 4.40 16.68
CA SER A 281 -4.50 4.22 18.12
C SER A 281 -3.89 5.40 18.85
N VAL A 282 -4.58 5.88 19.89
CA VAL A 282 -4.09 6.85 20.88
C VAL A 282 -2.75 6.42 21.49
N ALA A 283 -2.48 5.11 21.58
CA ALA A 283 -1.26 4.56 22.16
C ALA A 283 0.04 4.99 21.44
N HIS A 284 -0.05 5.54 20.22
CA HIS A 284 1.10 6.03 19.45
C HIS A 284 1.14 7.56 19.30
N GLY A 285 0.48 8.30 20.19
CA GLY A 285 0.63 9.75 20.32
C GLY A 285 -0.21 10.60 19.35
N ALA A 286 -1.13 9.99 18.59
CA ALA A 286 -2.16 10.73 17.88
C ALA A 286 -3.34 11.04 18.82
N PRO A 287 -3.94 12.26 18.74
CA PRO A 287 -5.21 12.53 19.42
C PRO A 287 -6.27 11.48 19.05
N SER A 288 -7.12 11.13 20.02
CA SER A 288 -8.32 10.34 19.74
C SER A 288 -9.28 11.18 18.89
N ASP A 289 -9.28 10.99 17.59
CA ASP A 289 -10.24 11.67 16.69
C ASP A 289 -11.52 10.83 16.46
N THR A 290 -11.80 9.82 17.31
CA THR A 290 -12.92 8.87 17.08
C THR A 290 -13.90 8.78 18.23
N ASP A 291 -15.19 8.74 17.89
CA ASP A 291 -16.31 8.39 18.76
C ASP A 291 -16.47 6.87 18.94
N ARG A 292 -15.64 6.03 18.26
CA ARG A 292 -15.84 4.57 18.11
C ARG A 292 -14.59 3.70 18.34
N PRO A 293 -14.13 3.54 19.60
CA PRO A 293 -12.92 2.79 19.93
C PRO A 293 -12.97 1.30 19.54
N GLU A 294 -14.16 0.72 19.36
CA GLU A 294 -14.36 -0.68 18.94
C GLU A 294 -13.96 -0.96 17.47
N LEU A 295 -13.90 0.08 16.64
CA LEU A 295 -13.49 0.00 15.23
C LEU A 295 -12.01 0.34 15.01
N ARG A 296 -11.24 0.52 16.09
CA ARG A 296 -9.79 0.79 16.02
C ARG A 296 -9.09 -0.22 15.12
N GLN A 297 -8.15 0.26 14.32
CA GLN A 297 -7.30 -0.60 13.50
C GLN A 297 -6.43 -1.53 14.38
N PRO A 298 -6.62 -2.87 14.34
CA PRO A 298 -5.74 -3.79 15.07
C PRO A 298 -4.39 -3.95 14.35
N LEU A 299 -3.34 -4.22 15.13
CA LEU A 299 -2.02 -4.53 14.62
C LEU A 299 -1.93 -6.00 14.16
N ALA A 300 -1.03 -6.31 13.23
CA ALA A 300 -0.78 -7.66 12.75
C ALA A 300 -0.49 -8.64 13.89
N LEU A 301 0.30 -8.22 14.89
CA LEU A 301 0.60 -9.04 16.08
C LEU A 301 -0.62 -9.25 16.99
N GLU A 302 -1.52 -8.27 17.10
CA GLU A 302 -2.75 -8.40 17.90
C GLU A 302 -3.71 -9.40 17.24
N VAL A 303 -3.88 -9.29 15.92
CA VAL A 303 -4.67 -10.25 15.12
C VAL A 303 -4.06 -11.64 15.25
N TRP A 304 -2.75 -11.79 15.09
CA TRP A 304 -2.05 -13.06 15.28
C TRP A 304 -2.32 -13.66 16.67
N GLN A 305 -2.10 -12.90 17.74
CA GLN A 305 -2.32 -13.36 19.11
C GLN A 305 -3.77 -13.76 19.40
N ASN A 306 -4.74 -13.05 18.82
CA ASN A 306 -6.15 -13.38 19.00
C ASN A 306 -6.53 -14.66 18.25
N LEU A 307 -5.99 -14.86 17.04
CA LEU A 307 -6.18 -16.11 16.31
C LEU A 307 -5.61 -17.29 17.07
N THR A 308 -4.37 -17.18 17.57
CA THR A 308 -3.68 -18.30 18.24
C THR A 308 -4.30 -18.71 19.58
N LYS A 309 -5.03 -17.80 20.26
CA LYS A 309 -5.86 -18.15 21.43
C LYS A 309 -7.05 -19.05 21.10
N SER A 310 -7.56 -18.96 19.87
CA SER A 310 -8.77 -19.67 19.41
C SER A 310 -8.47 -20.95 18.64
N VAL A 311 -7.22 -21.17 18.25
CA VAL A 311 -6.81 -22.35 17.49
C VAL A 311 -6.64 -23.52 18.46
N ASP A 312 -7.52 -24.51 18.36
CA ASP A 312 -7.29 -25.83 18.95
C ASP A 312 -5.99 -26.43 18.37
N GLU A 313 -5.20 -27.15 19.17
CA GLU A 313 -3.92 -27.76 18.76
C GLU A 313 -4.02 -28.60 17.47
N VAL A 314 -5.23 -29.07 17.12
CA VAL A 314 -5.54 -29.86 15.93
C VAL A 314 -5.50 -29.03 14.63
N SER A 315 -5.80 -27.74 14.67
CA SER A 315 -6.06 -26.89 13.50
C SER A 315 -4.93 -25.92 13.18
N LYS A 316 -3.73 -26.44 12.88
CA LYS A 316 -2.56 -25.62 12.53
C LYS A 316 -2.82 -24.67 11.35
N ILE A 317 -2.28 -23.45 11.44
CA ILE A 317 -2.49 -22.36 10.49
C ILE A 317 -1.59 -22.52 9.25
N THR A 318 -2.13 -22.30 8.07
CA THR A 318 -1.36 -22.09 6.85
C THR A 318 -1.25 -20.60 6.57
N VAL A 319 -0.04 -20.14 6.25
CA VAL A 319 0.20 -18.73 5.89
C VAL A 319 0.44 -18.65 4.38
N LEU A 320 -0.26 -17.75 3.69
CA LEU A 320 0.05 -17.33 2.34
C LEU A 320 0.60 -15.90 2.40
N THR A 321 1.77 -15.65 1.82
CA THR A 321 2.37 -14.32 1.77
C THR A 321 2.53 -13.87 0.31
N ASN A 322 1.93 -12.74 -0.05
CA ASN A 322 2.08 -12.10 -1.36
C ASN A 322 2.85 -10.77 -1.31
N GLY A 323 3.22 -10.30 -0.12
CA GLY A 323 4.02 -9.08 0.06
C GLY A 323 5.41 -9.35 0.63
N PRO A 324 6.16 -8.28 0.97
CA PRO A 324 7.39 -8.39 1.75
C PRO A 324 7.12 -9.11 3.07
N LEU A 325 8.09 -9.92 3.49
CA LEU A 325 7.92 -10.86 4.60
C LEU A 325 7.98 -10.21 6.00
N THR A 326 7.86 -8.88 6.08
CA THR A 326 8.03 -8.08 7.30
C THR A 326 7.11 -8.55 8.42
N SER A 327 5.81 -8.69 8.13
CA SER A 327 4.80 -9.08 9.12
C SER A 327 5.02 -10.51 9.62
N LEU A 328 5.26 -11.46 8.72
CA LEU A 328 5.58 -12.84 9.11
C LEU A 328 6.88 -12.93 9.91
N ALA A 329 7.93 -12.21 9.52
CA ALA A 329 9.20 -12.17 10.25
C ALA A 329 9.03 -11.63 11.68
N LYS A 330 8.19 -10.60 11.85
CA LYS A 330 7.82 -10.04 13.17
C LYS A 330 7.03 -11.02 14.02
N ILE A 331 6.06 -11.71 13.43
CA ILE A 331 5.29 -12.77 14.09
C ILE A 331 6.23 -13.86 14.62
N ILE A 332 7.10 -14.41 13.78
CA ILE A 332 7.93 -15.55 14.18
C ILE A 332 9.04 -15.16 15.16
N SER A 333 9.46 -13.89 15.15
CA SER A 333 10.45 -13.37 16.09
C SER A 333 9.85 -13.03 17.46
N SER A 334 8.57 -12.64 17.51
CA SER A 334 7.88 -12.26 18.75
C SER A 334 7.16 -13.43 19.43
N ASP A 335 6.65 -14.38 18.66
CA ASP A 335 5.95 -15.57 19.16
C ASP A 335 6.83 -16.82 19.00
N LYS A 336 7.43 -17.27 20.11
CA LYS A 336 8.26 -18.49 20.16
C LYS A 336 7.48 -19.76 19.83
N ASN A 337 6.15 -19.75 19.99
CA ASN A 337 5.28 -20.89 19.66
C ASN A 337 4.79 -20.84 18.19
N SER A 338 5.12 -19.79 17.43
CA SER A 338 4.65 -19.64 16.05
C SER A 338 4.98 -20.84 15.17
N SER A 339 6.14 -21.47 15.37
CA SER A 339 6.56 -22.66 14.60
C SER A 339 5.76 -23.93 14.92
N SER A 340 5.16 -24.05 16.10
CA SER A 340 4.28 -25.19 16.41
C SER A 340 2.88 -24.99 15.85
N ILE A 341 2.44 -23.73 15.73
CA ILE A 341 1.11 -23.30 15.26
C ILE A 341 1.05 -23.23 13.73
N ILE A 342 2.12 -22.78 13.06
CA ILE A 342 2.19 -22.68 11.60
C ILE A 342 2.48 -24.06 11.02
N LYS A 343 1.54 -24.58 10.23
CA LYS A 343 1.67 -25.84 9.48
C LYS A 343 2.65 -25.71 8.32
N GLU A 344 2.45 -24.69 7.51
CA GLU A 344 3.18 -24.44 6.28
C GLU A 344 2.99 -22.99 5.81
N VAL A 345 3.97 -22.49 5.07
CA VAL A 345 3.97 -21.15 4.49
C VAL A 345 4.14 -21.25 2.98
N TYR A 346 3.24 -20.60 2.24
CA TYR A 346 3.36 -20.38 0.81
C TYR A 346 3.83 -18.95 0.57
N ILE A 347 4.97 -18.79 -0.08
CA ILE A 347 5.57 -17.48 -0.33
C ILE A 347 5.51 -17.18 -1.82
N VAL A 348 4.71 -16.20 -2.22
CA VAL A 348 4.70 -15.67 -3.58
C VAL A 348 5.74 -14.57 -3.68
N GLY A 349 6.84 -14.90 -4.36
CA GLY A 349 7.98 -14.00 -4.49
C GLY A 349 9.28 -14.77 -4.67
N GLY A 350 10.37 -14.02 -4.71
CA GLY A 350 11.71 -14.59 -4.82
C GLY A 350 12.10 -14.97 -6.25
N HIS A 351 13.39 -14.80 -6.53
CA HIS A 351 13.98 -15.12 -7.83
C HIS A 351 15.13 -16.10 -7.65
N ILE A 352 15.06 -17.23 -8.37
CA ILE A 352 16.15 -18.22 -8.42
C ILE A 352 16.56 -18.35 -9.88
N SER A 353 17.70 -17.73 -10.21
CA SER A 353 18.18 -17.64 -11.59
C SER A 353 18.38 -19.01 -12.24
N ARG A 354 17.80 -19.20 -13.42
CA ARG A 354 17.99 -20.39 -14.28
C ARG A 354 19.18 -20.25 -15.25
N GLY A 355 19.86 -19.10 -15.26
CA GLY A 355 20.98 -18.83 -16.17
C GLY A 355 21.30 -17.35 -16.30
N LYS A 356 22.37 -17.02 -17.04
CA LYS A 356 22.94 -15.66 -17.10
C LYS A 356 21.98 -14.55 -17.57
N SER A 357 20.98 -14.88 -18.39
CA SER A 357 19.98 -13.92 -18.89
C SER A 357 18.77 -13.75 -17.98
N ASP A 358 18.61 -14.61 -16.96
CA ASP A 358 17.43 -14.67 -16.12
C ASP A 358 17.57 -13.75 -14.89
N LYS A 359 16.88 -12.61 -14.96
CA LYS A 359 16.99 -11.50 -14.01
C LYS A 359 15.77 -11.39 -13.11
N GLY A 360 15.97 -10.81 -11.93
CA GLY A 360 14.92 -10.34 -11.03
C GLY A 360 13.98 -9.30 -11.66
N ASN A 361 12.95 -8.85 -10.93
CA ASN A 361 11.95 -7.89 -11.42
C ASN A 361 12.12 -6.46 -10.89
N ILE A 362 13.10 -6.16 -10.04
CA ILE A 362 13.32 -4.82 -9.46
C ILE A 362 13.85 -3.78 -10.47
N PHE A 363 12.98 -3.31 -11.34
CA PHE A 363 13.32 -2.44 -12.47
C PHE A 363 13.75 -1.02 -12.09
N THR A 364 13.46 -0.57 -10.87
CA THR A 364 13.80 0.77 -10.35
C THR A 364 15.18 0.83 -9.69
N VAL A 365 15.83 -0.31 -9.47
CA VAL A 365 17.17 -0.42 -8.85
C VAL A 365 18.12 -1.12 -9.84
N PRO A 366 18.67 -0.40 -10.84
CA PRO A 366 19.42 -1.02 -11.94
C PRO A 366 20.70 -1.76 -11.51
N SER A 367 21.20 -1.47 -10.32
CA SER A 367 22.39 -2.14 -9.74
C SER A 367 22.11 -3.57 -9.29
N ASN A 368 20.85 -3.98 -9.13
CA ASN A 368 20.50 -5.30 -8.65
C ASN A 368 19.64 -6.03 -9.68
N SER A 369 20.24 -7.03 -10.32
CA SER A 369 19.59 -7.85 -11.34
C SER A 369 19.08 -9.19 -10.81
N TYR A 370 19.14 -9.41 -9.49
CA TYR A 370 19.01 -10.73 -8.89
C TYR A 370 17.79 -10.86 -7.98
N ALA A 371 17.33 -9.77 -7.39
CA ALA A 371 16.24 -9.80 -6.43
C ALA A 371 14.86 -9.72 -7.08
N GLU A 372 13.90 -10.28 -6.36
CA GLU A 372 12.48 -10.07 -6.60
C GLU A 372 11.98 -9.00 -5.61
N PHE A 373 10.99 -8.17 -5.97
CA PHE A 373 10.49 -7.06 -5.16
C PHE A 373 10.16 -7.45 -3.72
N ASN A 374 9.39 -8.52 -3.47
CA ASN A 374 9.01 -8.91 -2.11
C ASN A 374 10.23 -9.31 -1.25
N MET A 375 11.31 -9.78 -1.88
CA MET A 375 12.57 -10.05 -1.18
C MET A 375 13.43 -8.80 -1.01
N PHE A 376 13.41 -7.89 -1.98
CA PHE A 376 14.20 -6.66 -1.96
C PHE A 376 13.64 -5.61 -0.99
N LEU A 377 12.31 -5.53 -0.87
CA LEU A 377 11.62 -4.51 -0.07
C LEU A 377 11.82 -4.70 1.43
N ASP A 378 12.03 -5.95 1.88
CA ASP A 378 12.55 -6.25 3.21
C ASP A 378 13.50 -7.47 3.18
N PRO A 379 14.78 -7.27 2.83
CA PRO A 379 15.76 -8.34 2.69
C PRO A 379 16.03 -9.08 4.00
N LEU A 380 15.98 -8.35 5.11
CA LEU A 380 16.21 -8.93 6.43
C LEU A 380 15.04 -9.81 6.85
N ALA A 381 13.80 -9.39 6.62
CA ALA A 381 12.63 -10.25 6.83
C ALA A 381 12.65 -11.46 5.90
N ALA A 382 13.00 -11.27 4.63
CA ALA A 382 13.12 -12.35 3.67
C ALA A 382 14.13 -13.40 4.14
N LYS A 383 15.30 -12.97 4.61
CA LYS A 383 16.30 -13.86 5.20
C LYS A 383 15.78 -14.56 6.46
N THR A 384 15.21 -13.82 7.40
CA THR A 384 14.68 -14.35 8.66
C THR A 384 13.64 -15.44 8.42
N VAL A 385 12.71 -15.26 7.47
CA VAL A 385 11.67 -16.24 7.17
C VAL A 385 12.22 -17.40 6.33
N LEU A 386 12.88 -17.13 5.21
CA LEU A 386 13.32 -18.17 4.27
C LEU A 386 14.39 -19.08 4.87
N GLU A 387 15.21 -18.60 5.81
CA GLU A 387 16.21 -19.40 6.53
C GLU A 387 15.69 -19.94 7.88
N SER A 388 14.40 -19.77 8.20
CA SER A 388 13.77 -20.31 9.42
C SER A 388 13.51 -21.82 9.36
N GLY A 389 13.08 -22.39 10.49
CA GLY A 389 12.65 -23.79 10.59
C GLY A 389 11.26 -24.10 9.97
N LEU A 390 10.57 -23.12 9.39
CA LEU A 390 9.22 -23.32 8.86
C LEU A 390 9.20 -24.21 7.61
N ASN A 391 8.10 -24.95 7.44
CA ASN A 391 7.82 -25.69 6.20
C ASN A 391 7.38 -24.71 5.10
N ILE A 392 8.29 -24.38 4.19
CA ILE A 392 8.11 -23.32 3.20
C ILE A 392 8.00 -23.90 1.80
N THR A 393 7.00 -23.43 1.06
CA THR A 393 6.89 -23.57 -0.39
C THR A 393 7.00 -22.21 -1.05
N LEU A 394 8.06 -22.00 -1.83
CA LEU A 394 8.27 -20.81 -2.62
C LEU A 394 7.55 -20.94 -3.97
N ILE A 395 6.82 -19.90 -4.35
CA ILE A 395 6.20 -19.71 -5.66
C ILE A 395 7.03 -18.62 -6.34
N PRO A 396 8.09 -19.00 -7.09
CA PRO A 396 9.11 -18.06 -7.54
C PRO A 396 8.63 -17.24 -8.73
N LEU A 397 9.30 -16.11 -8.94
CA LEU A 397 9.08 -15.18 -10.05
C LEU A 397 9.05 -15.86 -11.43
N ALA A 398 9.87 -16.90 -11.62
CA ALA A 398 9.92 -17.66 -12.87
C ALA A 398 8.59 -18.33 -13.22
N THR A 399 7.79 -18.75 -12.22
CA THR A 399 6.48 -19.36 -12.44
C THR A 399 5.36 -18.32 -12.50
N GLN A 400 5.53 -17.21 -11.80
CA GLN A 400 4.63 -16.06 -11.80
C GLN A 400 4.58 -15.34 -13.16
N ARG A 401 5.73 -15.18 -13.82
CA ARG A 401 5.88 -14.47 -15.11
C ARG A 401 5.19 -15.15 -16.31
N GLU A 402 4.69 -16.37 -16.14
CA GLU A 402 4.04 -17.13 -17.21
C GLU A 402 2.58 -16.67 -17.46
N PHE A 403 2.04 -15.78 -16.61
CA PHE A 403 0.68 -15.28 -16.71
C PHE A 403 0.53 -14.21 -17.81
N SER A 404 -0.66 -14.15 -18.43
CA SER A 404 -0.97 -13.21 -19.51
C SER A 404 -2.33 -12.54 -19.30
N PHE A 405 -2.36 -11.21 -19.43
CA PHE A 405 -3.60 -10.42 -19.42
C PHE A 405 -4.63 -10.96 -20.39
N GLN A 406 -4.22 -11.24 -21.64
CA GLN A 406 -5.14 -11.65 -22.70
C GLN A 406 -5.77 -13.01 -22.40
N ALA A 407 -4.97 -13.98 -21.94
CA ALA A 407 -5.46 -15.32 -21.64
C ALA A 407 -6.46 -15.31 -20.47
N MET A 408 -6.16 -14.55 -19.41
CA MET A 408 -7.05 -14.42 -18.26
C MET A 408 -8.34 -13.68 -18.60
N LEU A 409 -8.24 -12.57 -19.33
CA LEU A 409 -9.43 -11.82 -19.77
C LEU A 409 -10.31 -12.66 -20.70
N ASN A 410 -9.75 -13.43 -21.63
CA ASN A 410 -10.52 -14.31 -22.51
C ASN A 410 -11.41 -15.29 -21.72
N ARG A 411 -10.93 -15.81 -20.58
CA ARG A 411 -11.72 -16.69 -19.70
C ARG A 411 -12.79 -15.94 -18.91
N LEU A 412 -12.52 -14.70 -18.52
CA LEU A 412 -13.52 -13.83 -17.88
C LEU A 412 -14.55 -13.28 -18.87
N TYR A 413 -14.27 -13.23 -20.18
CA TYR A 413 -15.25 -12.80 -21.17
C TYR A 413 -16.36 -13.83 -21.41
N SER A 414 -16.08 -15.13 -21.21
CA SER A 414 -17.08 -16.19 -21.44
C SER A 414 -18.23 -16.19 -20.43
N SER A 415 -18.09 -15.57 -19.26
CA SER A 415 -19.15 -15.39 -18.27
C SER A 415 -18.69 -14.37 -17.20
N THR A 416 -19.56 -13.43 -16.81
CA THR A 416 -19.34 -12.50 -15.67
C THR A 416 -20.64 -12.37 -14.89
N LYS A 417 -20.99 -13.45 -14.20
CA LYS A 417 -22.31 -13.59 -13.56
C LYS A 417 -22.40 -12.87 -12.22
N THR A 418 -21.27 -12.59 -11.59
CA THR A 418 -21.19 -12.03 -10.24
C THR A 418 -20.62 -10.60 -10.24
N PRO A 419 -20.96 -9.77 -9.24
CA PRO A 419 -20.40 -8.42 -9.11
C PRO A 419 -18.86 -8.41 -9.04
N GLU A 420 -18.27 -9.32 -8.27
CA GLU A 420 -16.82 -9.46 -8.10
C GLU A 420 -16.11 -9.90 -9.40
N ALA A 421 -16.69 -10.82 -10.18
CA ALA A 421 -16.13 -11.17 -11.49
C ALA A 421 -16.11 -9.95 -12.45
N ARG A 422 -17.16 -9.13 -12.40
CA ARG A 422 -17.24 -7.88 -13.17
C ARG A 422 -16.20 -6.87 -12.68
N PHE A 423 -16.01 -6.73 -11.37
CA PHE A 423 -15.00 -5.85 -10.78
C PHE A 423 -13.59 -6.28 -11.22
N VAL A 424 -13.25 -7.56 -11.02
CA VAL A 424 -11.97 -8.16 -11.43
C VAL A 424 -11.70 -7.94 -12.92
N LYS A 425 -12.70 -8.21 -13.78
CA LYS A 425 -12.58 -7.98 -15.22
C LYS A 425 -12.29 -6.52 -15.56
N ARG A 426 -12.94 -5.57 -14.89
CA ARG A 426 -12.69 -4.12 -15.09
C ARG A 426 -11.29 -3.73 -14.64
N LEU A 427 -10.83 -4.22 -13.49
CA LEU A 427 -9.46 -4.01 -13.02
C LEU A 427 -8.45 -4.55 -14.03
N LEU A 428 -8.54 -5.82 -14.41
CA LEU A 428 -7.64 -6.44 -15.39
C LEU A 428 -7.63 -5.73 -16.74
N THR A 429 -8.79 -5.29 -17.22
CA THR A 429 -8.90 -4.51 -18.47
C THR A 429 -8.18 -3.18 -18.34
N ARG A 430 -8.29 -2.50 -17.19
CA ARG A 430 -7.58 -1.25 -16.92
C ARG A 430 -6.06 -1.46 -16.86
N LEU A 431 -5.60 -2.47 -16.13
CA LEU A 431 -4.18 -2.80 -16.04
C LEU A 431 -3.60 -3.15 -17.42
N GLN A 432 -4.30 -3.98 -18.21
CA GLN A 432 -3.90 -4.31 -19.58
C GLN A 432 -3.80 -3.06 -20.47
N ALA A 433 -4.79 -2.17 -20.40
CA ALA A 433 -4.81 -0.95 -21.20
C ALA A 433 -3.64 -0.01 -20.83
N LEU A 434 -3.32 0.13 -19.55
CA LEU A 434 -2.16 0.91 -19.09
C LEU A 434 -0.86 0.28 -19.56
N HIS A 435 -0.69 -1.03 -19.34
CA HIS A 435 0.46 -1.81 -19.76
C HIS A 435 0.75 -1.69 -21.26
N GLN A 436 -0.28 -1.74 -22.10
CA GLN A 436 -0.12 -1.66 -23.57
C GLN A 436 0.13 -0.23 -24.07
N LYS A 437 -0.48 0.79 -23.44
CA LYS A 437 -0.45 2.16 -23.96
C LYS A 437 0.70 3.00 -23.43
N GLN A 438 1.26 2.67 -22.27
CA GLN A 438 2.19 3.54 -21.56
C GLN A 438 3.43 2.78 -21.13
N ARG A 439 4.59 3.18 -21.66
CA ARG A 439 5.89 2.58 -21.33
C ARG A 439 6.18 2.52 -19.82
N ARG A 440 5.71 3.52 -19.07
CA ARG A 440 5.92 3.60 -17.62
C ARG A 440 5.19 2.50 -16.84
N TYR A 441 4.13 1.92 -17.42
CA TYR A 441 3.32 0.84 -16.85
C TYR A 441 3.71 -0.54 -17.42
N MET A 442 4.86 -0.69 -18.09
CA MET A 442 5.26 -1.98 -18.68
C MET A 442 5.52 -3.09 -17.66
N HIS A 443 5.70 -2.76 -16.38
CA HIS A 443 6.00 -3.71 -15.31
C HIS A 443 4.74 -4.30 -14.64
N MET A 444 3.55 -3.80 -15.04
CA MET A 444 2.25 -4.12 -14.44
C MET A 444 1.81 -5.58 -14.60
N ASP A 445 2.44 -6.32 -15.51
CA ASP A 445 2.20 -7.74 -15.71
C ASP A 445 2.66 -8.59 -14.51
N MET A 446 3.57 -8.09 -13.66
CA MET A 446 4.01 -8.82 -12.46
C MET A 446 2.87 -9.12 -11.49
N PHE A 447 1.90 -8.21 -11.34
CA PHE A 447 0.73 -8.38 -10.47
C PHE A 447 -0.18 -9.53 -10.90
N LEU A 448 -0.06 -10.00 -12.15
CA LEU A 448 -0.83 -11.16 -12.60
C LEU A 448 -0.36 -12.46 -11.97
N GLY A 449 0.94 -12.59 -11.73
CA GLY A 449 1.52 -13.80 -11.15
C GLY A 449 1.22 -13.97 -9.67
N GLU A 450 0.82 -12.90 -8.98
CA GLU A 450 0.53 -12.89 -7.54
C GLU A 450 -0.69 -13.77 -7.18
N ILE A 451 -1.62 -13.94 -8.11
CA ILE A 451 -2.80 -14.81 -7.90
C ILE A 451 -2.43 -16.29 -7.79
N LEU A 452 -1.23 -16.69 -8.23
CA LEU A 452 -0.83 -18.08 -8.29
C LEU A 452 -0.80 -18.72 -6.90
N GLY A 453 -0.43 -17.98 -5.85
CA GLY A 453 -0.47 -18.47 -4.47
C GLY A 453 -1.87 -18.85 -4.02
N ALA A 454 -2.83 -17.95 -4.25
CA ALA A 454 -4.24 -18.20 -3.95
C ALA A 454 -4.82 -19.38 -4.75
N ILE A 455 -4.52 -19.43 -6.06
CA ILE A 455 -4.96 -20.53 -6.94
C ILE A 455 -4.35 -21.85 -6.51
N PHE A 456 -3.05 -21.89 -6.20
CA PHE A 456 -2.36 -23.10 -5.76
C PHE A 456 -2.90 -23.62 -4.42
N LEU A 457 -3.31 -22.71 -3.53
CA LEU A 457 -3.86 -23.05 -2.22
C LEU A 457 -5.30 -23.56 -2.29
N GLY A 458 -6.15 -22.95 -3.11
CA GLY A 458 -7.61 -23.23 -3.13
C GLY A 458 -8.14 -23.90 -4.41
N GLY A 459 -7.28 -24.12 -5.40
CA GLY A 459 -7.60 -24.78 -6.66
C GLY A 459 -7.37 -26.29 -6.62
N ASP A 460 -7.94 -26.99 -7.59
CA ASP A 460 -7.78 -28.44 -7.73
C ASP A 460 -6.39 -28.79 -8.32
N HIS A 461 -5.57 -29.51 -7.56
CA HIS A 461 -4.23 -29.91 -8.00
C HIS A 461 -4.25 -30.85 -9.21
N ALA A 462 -5.34 -31.60 -9.44
CA ALA A 462 -5.50 -32.39 -10.67
C ALA A 462 -5.64 -31.52 -11.92
N LEU A 463 -6.25 -30.33 -11.77
CA LEU A 463 -6.36 -29.32 -12.82
C LEU A 463 -5.05 -28.54 -12.99
N LEU A 464 -4.41 -28.14 -11.88
CA LEU A 464 -3.20 -27.31 -11.89
C LEU A 464 -1.93 -28.07 -12.27
N LYS A 465 -1.90 -29.40 -12.08
CA LYS A 465 -0.77 -30.30 -12.38
C LYS A 465 0.60 -29.72 -11.93
N PRO A 466 0.73 -29.34 -10.65
CA PRO A 466 1.93 -28.65 -10.17
C PRO A 466 3.15 -29.58 -10.21
N LYS A 467 4.27 -29.05 -10.71
CA LYS A 467 5.59 -29.68 -10.60
C LYS A 467 6.36 -29.01 -9.48
N MET A 468 6.75 -29.79 -8.48
CA MET A 468 7.54 -29.32 -7.34
C MET A 468 9.00 -29.76 -7.49
N ARG A 469 9.91 -28.93 -6.98
CA ARG A 469 11.31 -29.32 -6.72
C ARG A 469 11.73 -28.87 -5.33
N THR A 470 12.87 -29.37 -4.88
CA THR A 470 13.45 -29.01 -3.59
C THR A 470 14.85 -28.47 -3.80
N GLU A 471 15.18 -27.35 -3.17
CA GLU A 471 16.51 -26.74 -3.23
C GLU A 471 16.94 -26.27 -1.84
N TYR A 472 18.24 -26.07 -1.67
CA TYR A 472 18.83 -25.45 -0.48
C TYR A 472 19.16 -24.01 -0.81
N ILE A 473 18.53 -23.07 -0.11
CA ILE A 473 18.62 -21.65 -0.44
C ILE A 473 19.20 -20.81 0.69
N LYS A 474 19.76 -19.67 0.31
CA LYS A 474 20.28 -18.64 1.21
C LYS A 474 19.89 -17.27 0.68
N VAL A 475 19.59 -16.32 1.56
CA VAL A 475 19.21 -14.96 1.20
C VAL A 475 20.32 -13.97 1.55
N ILE A 476 20.65 -13.07 0.62
CA ILE A 476 21.55 -11.95 0.88
C ILE A 476 20.75 -10.78 1.49
N ALA A 477 21.21 -10.30 2.64
CA ALA A 477 20.71 -9.13 3.36
C ALA A 477 21.88 -8.49 4.12
N GLU A 478 22.78 -7.88 3.37
CA GLU A 478 24.06 -7.31 3.84
C GLU A 478 23.99 -5.78 3.95
N GLY A 479 22.88 -5.17 3.53
CA GLY A 479 22.75 -3.73 3.46
C GLY A 479 23.36 -3.14 2.18
N ASP A 480 23.60 -3.96 1.17
CA ASP A 480 24.03 -3.55 -0.16
C ASP A 480 22.86 -3.70 -1.15
N GLU A 481 22.24 -2.58 -1.55
CA GLU A 481 21.09 -2.56 -2.48
C GLU A 481 21.40 -3.28 -3.81
N SER A 482 22.68 -3.42 -4.20
CA SER A 482 23.07 -4.16 -5.41
C SER A 482 22.90 -5.68 -5.32
N LYS A 483 22.74 -6.23 -4.11
CA LYS A 483 22.67 -7.68 -3.84
C LYS A 483 21.56 -8.09 -2.87
N ASP A 484 21.07 -7.18 -2.04
CA ASP A 484 20.03 -7.45 -1.06
C ASP A 484 18.77 -8.04 -1.72
N GLY A 485 18.16 -9.04 -1.07
CA GLY A 485 17.00 -9.78 -1.58
C GLY A 485 17.34 -10.89 -2.57
N HIS A 486 18.62 -11.11 -2.91
CA HIS A 486 19.05 -12.20 -3.79
C HIS A 486 18.93 -13.56 -3.07
N ILE A 487 18.20 -14.49 -3.68
CA ILE A 487 18.13 -15.90 -3.27
C ILE A 487 19.17 -16.72 -4.05
N LEU A 488 20.15 -17.26 -3.34
CA LEU A 488 21.19 -18.16 -3.85
C LEU A 488 20.86 -19.62 -3.56
N ILE A 489 21.28 -20.52 -4.46
CA ILE A 489 21.33 -21.95 -4.13
C ILE A 489 22.64 -22.22 -3.39
N ASP A 490 22.55 -22.69 -2.14
CA ASP A 490 23.69 -23.04 -1.29
C ASP A 490 23.45 -24.42 -0.67
N LYS A 491 24.04 -25.46 -1.27
CA LYS A 491 23.87 -26.85 -0.80
C LYS A 491 24.55 -27.15 0.54
N LEU A 492 25.46 -26.28 1.01
CA LEU A 492 26.26 -26.52 2.22
C LEU A 492 25.64 -25.84 3.44
N ARG A 493 25.17 -24.59 3.28
CA ARG A 493 24.64 -23.77 4.38
C ARG A 493 23.20 -23.33 4.18
N GLY A 494 22.61 -23.62 3.02
CA GLY A 494 21.25 -23.21 2.70
C GLY A 494 20.20 -24.02 3.42
N LYS A 495 19.03 -23.41 3.57
CA LYS A 495 17.82 -24.01 4.15
C LYS A 495 17.06 -24.74 3.05
N GLN A 496 16.64 -25.98 3.32
CA GLN A 496 15.85 -26.77 2.36
C GLN A 496 14.40 -26.23 2.23
N ILE A 497 14.02 -25.83 1.01
CA ILE A 497 12.65 -25.37 0.71
C ILE A 497 12.06 -26.13 -0.47
N LYS A 498 10.72 -26.19 -0.53
CA LYS A 498 9.99 -26.61 -1.72
C LYS A 498 9.83 -25.42 -2.66
N ILE A 499 9.90 -25.65 -3.96
CA ILE A 499 9.73 -24.63 -4.99
C ILE A 499 8.71 -25.15 -6.00
N LEU A 500 7.67 -24.35 -6.26
CA LEU A 500 6.75 -24.58 -7.36
C LEU A 500 7.47 -24.25 -8.67
N GLU A 501 7.82 -25.26 -9.44
CA GLU A 501 8.59 -25.10 -10.68
C GLU A 501 7.70 -24.73 -11.85
N ARG A 502 6.53 -25.37 -11.95
CA ARG A 502 5.59 -25.24 -13.07
C ARG A 502 4.17 -25.59 -12.66
N VAL A 503 3.19 -24.99 -13.35
CA VAL A 503 1.76 -25.32 -13.30
C VAL A 503 1.18 -25.36 -14.72
N ASP A 504 -0.01 -25.94 -14.88
CA ASP A 504 -0.82 -25.86 -16.09
C ASP A 504 -1.58 -24.53 -16.12
N LEU A 505 -1.12 -23.59 -16.96
CA LEU A 505 -1.69 -22.24 -17.03
C LEU A 505 -3.17 -22.24 -17.46
N ARG A 506 -3.56 -23.16 -18.34
CA ARG A 506 -4.97 -23.27 -18.76
C ARG A 506 -5.84 -23.65 -17.56
N GLY A 507 -5.36 -24.59 -16.74
CA GLY A 507 -5.97 -24.96 -15.47
C GLY A 507 -6.03 -23.78 -14.49
N CYS A 508 -4.97 -22.97 -14.38
CA CYS A 508 -4.98 -21.77 -13.54
C CYS A 508 -6.06 -20.77 -13.98
N TYR A 509 -6.12 -20.42 -15.27
CA TYR A 509 -7.10 -19.45 -15.76
C TYR A 509 -8.54 -19.96 -15.64
N GLU A 510 -8.76 -21.26 -15.88
CA GLU A 510 -10.07 -21.89 -15.69
C GLU A 510 -10.50 -21.88 -14.22
N SER A 511 -9.59 -22.26 -13.31
CA SER A 511 -9.84 -22.23 -11.87
C SER A 511 -10.20 -20.81 -11.42
N PHE A 512 -9.44 -19.81 -11.86
CA PHE A 512 -9.67 -18.41 -11.50
C PHE A 512 -11.03 -17.89 -11.99
N ALA A 513 -11.33 -18.05 -13.29
CA ALA A 513 -12.55 -17.51 -13.88
C ALA A 513 -13.81 -18.22 -13.36
N SER A 514 -13.81 -19.56 -13.35
CA SER A 514 -14.97 -20.35 -12.89
C SER A 514 -15.29 -20.08 -11.42
N ARG A 515 -14.26 -19.90 -10.58
CA ARG A 515 -14.42 -19.60 -9.16
C ARG A 515 -15.04 -18.23 -8.92
N LEU A 516 -14.63 -17.21 -9.67
CA LEU A 516 -15.22 -15.86 -9.58
C LEU A 516 -16.69 -15.84 -10.04
N ASP A 517 -17.05 -16.66 -11.02
CA ASP A 517 -18.40 -16.76 -11.57
C ASP A 517 -19.39 -17.59 -10.73
N ASP A 518 -18.89 -18.42 -9.81
CA ASP A 518 -19.73 -19.22 -8.92
C ASP A 518 -20.62 -18.29 -8.06
N LYS A 519 -21.92 -18.57 -7.93
CA LYS A 519 -22.84 -17.71 -7.15
C LYS A 519 -22.93 -18.08 -5.67
N LYS A 520 -22.37 -19.22 -5.23
CA LYS A 520 -22.52 -19.73 -3.86
C LYS A 520 -21.99 -18.77 -2.79
N GLN A 521 -20.84 -18.15 -3.05
CA GLN A 521 -20.20 -17.17 -2.16
C GLN A 521 -20.02 -15.84 -2.91
N SER A 522 -21.10 -15.23 -3.40
CA SER A 522 -21.04 -13.98 -4.15
C SER A 522 -21.23 -12.75 -3.26
N ALA A 523 -20.89 -11.57 -3.78
CA ALA A 523 -21.05 -10.31 -3.07
C ALA A 523 -22.48 -10.13 -2.51
N VAL A 524 -22.58 -9.68 -1.25
CA VAL A 524 -23.85 -9.30 -0.60
C VAL A 524 -24.29 -7.89 -0.99
N ILE A 525 -23.33 -7.07 -1.42
CA ILE A 525 -23.54 -5.75 -1.98
C ILE A 525 -22.49 -5.50 -3.06
N GLY A 526 -22.91 -5.47 -4.32
CA GLY A 526 -22.02 -5.64 -5.46
C GLY A 526 -21.26 -4.38 -5.91
N SER A 527 -21.64 -3.19 -5.44
CA SER A 527 -20.99 -1.93 -5.80
C SER A 527 -21.41 -0.78 -4.87
N PHE A 528 -20.65 0.32 -4.93
CA PHE A 528 -21.05 1.56 -4.27
C PHE A 528 -22.39 2.10 -4.78
N GLU A 529 -22.68 1.97 -6.08
CA GLU A 529 -23.95 2.44 -6.65
C GLU A 529 -25.15 1.66 -6.09
N GLU A 530 -24.99 0.35 -5.91
CA GLU A 530 -25.97 -0.49 -5.24
C GLU A 530 -26.20 -0.07 -3.78
N GLN A 531 -25.13 0.25 -3.05
CA GLN A 531 -25.21 0.76 -1.68
C GLN A 531 -25.91 2.12 -1.59
N ARG A 532 -25.62 3.03 -2.53
CA ARG A 532 -26.31 4.32 -2.62
C ARG A 532 -27.80 4.14 -2.90
N MET A 533 -28.18 3.21 -3.76
CA MET A 533 -29.60 2.90 -3.99
C MET A 533 -30.27 2.40 -2.70
N LYS A 534 -29.60 1.53 -1.94
CA LYS A 534 -30.09 1.02 -0.65
C LYS A 534 -30.27 2.15 0.37
N TRP A 535 -29.32 3.07 0.51
CA TRP A 535 -29.43 4.21 1.42
C TRP A 535 -30.43 5.30 0.98
N ASN A 536 -30.91 5.25 -0.26
CA ASN A 536 -32.00 6.12 -0.75
C ASN A 536 -33.38 5.45 -0.75
N THR A 537 -33.45 4.15 -0.45
CA THR A 537 -34.71 3.39 -0.47
C THR A 537 -35.16 3.14 0.97
N PRO A 538 -36.43 3.41 1.31
CA PRO A 538 -36.96 3.06 2.63
C PRO A 538 -36.72 1.56 2.91
N PRO A 539 -36.27 1.18 4.11
CA PRO A 539 -36.07 -0.22 4.43
C PRO A 539 -37.36 -1.02 4.23
N SER A 540 -37.30 -2.08 3.41
CA SER A 540 -38.38 -3.06 3.38
C SER A 540 -38.44 -3.72 4.76
N TYR A 541 -39.61 -3.75 5.41
CA TYR A 541 -39.85 -4.54 6.63
C TYR A 541 -39.65 -6.04 6.32
N LYS A 542 -38.41 -6.51 6.34
CA LYS A 542 -38.04 -7.91 6.45
C LYS A 542 -36.89 -8.00 7.47
N PRO A 543 -36.96 -8.92 8.45
CA PRO A 543 -35.89 -9.10 9.41
C PRO A 543 -34.71 -9.74 8.67
N ILE A 544 -33.75 -8.91 8.27
CA ILE A 544 -32.43 -9.40 7.88
C ILE A 544 -31.61 -9.44 9.16
N THR A 545 -30.94 -10.55 9.44
CA THR A 545 -29.89 -10.67 10.46
C THR A 545 -28.68 -9.81 10.03
N ALA A 546 -28.82 -8.51 10.16
CA ALA A 546 -27.73 -7.55 10.17
C ALA A 546 -27.60 -7.02 11.60
N ARG A 547 -26.38 -6.95 12.15
CA ARG A 547 -26.16 -6.13 13.34
C ARG A 547 -26.25 -4.68 12.90
N ILE A 548 -27.39 -4.06 13.17
CA ILE A 548 -27.60 -2.64 13.00
C ILE A 548 -27.09 -1.97 14.28
N PHE A 549 -26.06 -1.14 14.16
CA PHE A 549 -25.70 -0.18 15.20
C PHE A 549 -26.37 1.14 14.83
N HIS A 550 -27.11 1.72 15.78
CA HIS A 550 -27.81 3.00 15.60
C HIS A 550 -26.87 4.18 15.81
#